data_AF-A0A6G2W3J4-F1
#
_entry.id   AF-A0A6G2W3J4-F1
#
_cell.length_a   1.000
_cell.length_b   1.000
_cell.length_c   1.000
_cell.angle_alpha   90.00
_cell.angle_beta   90.00
_cell.angle_gamma   90.00
#
_symmetry.space_group_name_H-M   'P 1'
#
loop_
_entity.id
_entity.type
_entity.pdbx_description
1 polymer ?
#
loop_
_entity_poly.entity_id
_entity_poly.type
_entity_poly.pdbx_seq_one_letter_code
_entity_poly.pdbx_strand_id
1 'polypeptide(L)'
;MSAAAESATPPTPPTLNASEGAAVLPFTTRRTRRRTTNSSGGTTRMDRPPTSQPEPAPKHPDRVAAERQVAEHVEKTFNATGRTLSDDETAAAYRITLGLVQDTLHGATASDIVTEEQRETLAILLAGMSEAPRHV
;
A
#
# COMPACT_ATOMS: atom_id res chain seq x y z
N MET A 1 -6.43 -54.57 32.05
CA MET A 1 -7.71 -53.83 31.90
C MET A 1 -7.34 -52.42 31.48
N SER A 2 -7.46 -52.13 30.18
CA SER A 2 -7.08 -50.87 29.55
C SER A 2 -8.22 -49.85 29.65
N ALA A 3 -7.94 -48.62 30.08
CA ALA A 3 -8.86 -47.50 29.96
C ALA A 3 -8.34 -46.58 28.85
N ALA A 4 -9.17 -46.39 27.84
CA ALA A 4 -8.88 -45.69 26.60
C ALA A 4 -8.86 -44.17 26.81
N ALA A 5 -7.87 -43.52 26.20
CA ALA A 5 -7.83 -42.08 26.05
C ALA A 5 -8.93 -41.63 25.07
N GLU A 6 -9.80 -40.74 25.56
CA GLU A 6 -10.85 -40.07 24.79
C GLU A 6 -10.20 -39.24 23.68
N SER A 7 -10.45 -39.61 22.43
CA SER A 7 -9.94 -38.89 21.26
C SER A 7 -10.74 -37.60 21.06
N ALA A 8 -10.16 -36.46 21.46
CA ALA A 8 -10.72 -35.15 21.17
C ALA A 8 -10.66 -34.88 19.65
N THR A 9 -11.82 -34.62 19.07
CA THR A 9 -11.98 -34.23 17.66
C THR A 9 -11.35 -32.85 17.44
N PRO A 10 -10.51 -32.64 16.42
CA PRO A 10 -9.95 -31.31 16.14
C PRO A 10 -11.07 -30.35 15.68
N PRO A 11 -11.06 -29.07 16.08
CA PRO A 11 -12.01 -28.09 15.59
C PRO A 11 -11.77 -27.82 14.10
N THR A 12 -12.84 -27.91 13.32
CA THR A 12 -12.87 -27.57 11.90
C THR A 12 -12.43 -26.10 11.72
N PRO A 13 -11.45 -25.78 10.85
CA PRO A 13 -11.08 -24.40 10.59
C PRO A 13 -12.26 -23.66 9.92
N PRO A 14 -12.50 -22.37 10.24
CA PRO A 14 -13.49 -21.60 9.50
C PRO A 14 -13.05 -21.49 8.03
N THR A 15 -13.93 -21.94 7.13
CA THR A 15 -13.82 -21.71 5.69
C THR A 15 -13.85 -20.21 5.42
N LEU A 16 -12.68 -19.60 5.34
CA LEU A 16 -12.48 -18.29 4.73
C LEU A 16 -12.69 -18.45 3.22
N ASN A 17 -13.55 -17.59 2.66
CA ASN A 17 -13.87 -17.44 1.24
C ASN A 17 -14.97 -18.37 0.68
N ALA A 18 -16.16 -18.33 1.28
CA ALA A 18 -17.37 -18.50 0.47
C ALA A 18 -17.50 -17.27 -0.43
N SER A 19 -17.42 -17.52 -1.74
CA SER A 19 -17.47 -16.55 -2.82
C SER A 19 -18.86 -15.95 -2.94
N GLU A 20 -19.29 -15.16 -1.97
CA GLU A 20 -20.53 -14.40 -2.04
C GLU A 20 -20.22 -12.95 -2.44
N GLY A 21 -20.83 -12.56 -3.56
CA GLY A 21 -20.46 -11.42 -4.36
C GLY A 21 -20.30 -10.13 -3.56
N ALA A 22 -19.16 -9.49 -3.73
CA ALA A 22 -19.01 -8.07 -3.46
C ALA A 22 -20.18 -7.34 -4.14
N ALA A 23 -21.01 -6.66 -3.35
CA ALA A 23 -22.12 -5.86 -3.84
C ALA A 23 -21.56 -4.62 -4.57
N VAL A 24 -21.16 -4.81 -5.83
CA VAL A 24 -20.78 -3.72 -6.73
C VAL A 24 -22.07 -3.08 -7.21
N LEU A 25 -22.30 -1.82 -6.82
CA LEU A 25 -23.40 -1.01 -7.35
C LEU A 25 -23.25 -0.87 -8.88
N PRO A 26 -24.21 -1.34 -9.70
CA PRO A 26 -24.12 -1.24 -11.15
C PRO A 26 -24.49 0.16 -11.64
N PHE A 27 -23.49 0.94 -12.10
CA PHE A 27 -23.72 2.24 -12.73
C PHE A 27 -24.01 2.08 -14.23
N THR A 28 -25.14 1.49 -14.64
CA THR A 28 -25.57 1.64 -16.04
C THR A 28 -27.08 1.84 -16.19
N THR A 29 -27.39 2.79 -17.09
CA THR A 29 -28.65 3.06 -17.80
C THR A 29 -29.63 4.10 -17.24
N ARG A 30 -29.55 5.34 -17.77
CA ARG A 30 -30.57 5.94 -18.68
C ARG A 30 -30.31 7.43 -18.94
N ARG A 31 -29.91 7.78 -20.17
CA ARG A 31 -30.50 8.95 -20.88
C ARG A 31 -30.35 8.83 -22.39
N THR A 32 -31.24 8.08 -22.99
CA THR A 32 -31.58 8.22 -24.41
C THR A 32 -32.28 9.56 -24.63
N ARG A 33 -31.62 10.52 -25.30
CA ARG A 33 -32.32 11.53 -26.11
C ARG A 33 -31.56 11.79 -27.40
N ARG A 34 -32.15 11.23 -28.45
CA ARG A 34 -31.91 11.44 -29.87
C ARG A 34 -32.09 12.92 -30.22
N ARG A 35 -31.09 13.55 -30.84
CA ARG A 35 -31.28 14.73 -31.70
C ARG A 35 -30.37 14.59 -32.91
N THR A 36 -31.01 14.57 -34.07
CA THR A 36 -30.42 14.42 -35.41
C THR A 36 -29.83 15.73 -35.90
N THR A 37 -28.62 15.61 -36.47
CA THR A 37 -27.99 16.32 -37.61
C THR A 37 -28.26 17.81 -37.84
N ASN A 38 -27.18 18.60 -37.83
CA ASN A 38 -26.83 19.44 -38.98
C ASN A 38 -25.32 19.62 -39.09
N SER A 39 -24.83 19.43 -40.31
CA SER A 39 -23.46 19.58 -40.78
C SER A 39 -23.08 21.05 -40.96
N SER A 40 -21.86 21.44 -40.57
CA SER A 40 -20.87 22.12 -41.43
C SER A 40 -19.80 22.85 -40.61
N GLY A 41 -18.53 22.64 -41.00
CA GLY A 41 -17.45 23.62 -40.80
C GLY A 41 -16.53 23.39 -39.60
N GLY A 42 -15.26 23.06 -39.91
CA GLY A 42 -14.13 23.29 -39.01
C GLY A 42 -13.37 22.03 -38.63
N THR A 43 -12.39 21.66 -39.46
CA THR A 43 -11.29 20.78 -39.03
C THR A 43 -10.38 21.56 -38.09
N THR A 44 -10.81 21.75 -36.85
CA THR A 44 -9.93 22.17 -35.76
C THR A 44 -9.46 20.91 -35.07
N ARG A 45 -8.19 20.57 -35.32
CA ARG A 45 -7.43 19.52 -34.65
C ARG A 45 -7.47 19.82 -33.15
N MET A 46 -8.41 19.23 -32.42
CA MET A 46 -8.51 19.44 -30.98
C MET A 46 -7.33 18.76 -30.32
N ASP A 47 -6.57 19.61 -29.63
CA ASP A 47 -5.48 19.30 -28.75
C ASP A 47 -5.73 18.08 -27.88
N ARG A 48 -4.67 17.29 -27.82
CA ARG A 48 -4.41 16.25 -26.84
C ARG A 48 -4.77 16.79 -25.44
N PRO A 49 -5.47 16.03 -24.58
CA PRO A 49 -5.69 16.45 -23.19
C PRO A 49 -4.33 16.72 -22.54
N PRO A 50 -4.19 17.76 -21.70
CA PRO A 50 -2.96 17.95 -20.96
C PRO A 50 -2.77 16.70 -20.09
N THR A 51 -1.78 15.89 -20.43
CA THR A 51 -1.17 14.96 -19.50
C THR A 51 -0.45 15.81 -18.46
N SER A 52 -1.21 16.42 -17.57
CA SER A 52 -0.72 16.88 -16.27
C SER A 52 -0.50 15.63 -15.42
N GLN A 53 0.45 14.80 -15.87
CA GLN A 53 1.14 13.92 -14.96
C GLN A 53 1.79 14.88 -13.96
N PRO A 54 1.48 14.80 -12.65
CA PRO A 54 2.17 15.63 -11.67
C PRO A 54 3.66 15.39 -11.89
N GLU A 55 4.36 16.45 -12.26
CA GLU A 55 5.82 16.43 -12.32
C GLU A 55 6.29 15.83 -10.99
N PRO A 56 7.14 14.79 -10.99
CA PRO A 56 7.64 14.24 -9.75
C PRO A 56 8.24 15.41 -8.97
N ALA A 57 7.65 15.72 -7.81
CA ALA A 57 8.11 16.81 -6.97
C ALA A 57 9.63 16.68 -6.85
N PRO A 58 10.39 17.78 -7.06
CA PRO A 58 11.83 17.71 -7.03
C PRO A 58 12.24 17.06 -5.72
N LYS A 59 12.80 15.85 -5.80
CA LYS A 59 13.29 15.15 -4.63
C LYS A 59 14.36 16.06 -4.04
N HIS A 60 14.09 16.65 -2.89
CA HIS A 60 15.07 17.48 -2.20
C HIS A 60 16.35 16.65 -2.05
N PRO A 61 17.51 17.13 -2.51
CA PRO A 61 18.74 16.36 -2.52
C PRO A 61 19.10 15.86 -1.12
N ASP A 62 18.79 16.65 -0.10
CA ASP A 62 18.95 16.31 1.32
C ASP A 62 18.09 15.11 1.74
N ARG A 63 16.87 15.01 1.20
CA ARG A 63 15.96 13.90 1.46
C ARG A 63 16.47 12.60 0.84
N VAL A 64 16.95 12.65 -0.40
CA VAL A 64 17.53 11.47 -1.08
C VAL A 64 18.78 10.98 -0.36
N ALA A 65 19.62 11.90 0.12
CA ALA A 65 20.81 11.56 0.90
C ALA A 65 20.44 10.90 2.25
N ALA A 66 19.44 11.41 2.95
CA ALA A 66 18.93 10.83 4.19
C ALA A 66 18.30 9.44 3.95
N GLU A 67 17.47 9.29 2.93
CA GLU A 67 16.86 8.01 2.54
C GLU A 67 17.93 6.96 2.22
N ARG A 68 19.02 7.36 1.54
CA ARG A 68 20.16 6.48 1.25
C ARG A 68 20.94 6.07 2.50
N GLN A 69 21.19 6.97 3.44
CA GLN A 69 21.85 6.62 4.71
C GLN A 69 21.02 5.62 5.53
N VAL A 70 19.70 5.79 5.54
CA VAL A 70 18.78 4.85 6.17
C VAL A 70 18.83 3.50 5.44
N ALA A 71 18.79 3.50 4.11
CA ALA A 71 18.91 2.29 3.30
C ALA A 71 20.20 1.52 3.58
N GLU A 72 21.34 2.20 3.61
CA GLU A 72 22.64 1.60 3.92
C GLU A 72 22.68 1.01 5.36
N HIS A 73 22.08 1.70 6.34
CA HIS A 73 22.00 1.21 7.71
C HIS A 73 21.11 -0.03 7.85
N VAL A 74 19.94 -0.01 7.21
CA VAL A 74 18.99 -1.13 7.25
C VAL A 74 19.58 -2.33 6.49
N GLU A 75 20.19 -2.11 5.32
CA GLU A 75 20.87 -3.15 4.55
C GLU A 75 21.99 -3.81 5.34
N LYS A 76 22.80 -3.03 6.06
CA LYS A 76 23.83 -3.57 6.96
C LYS A 76 23.23 -4.46 8.06
N THR A 77 22.05 -4.10 8.57
CA THR A 77 21.34 -4.87 9.60
C THR A 77 20.81 -6.19 9.06
N PHE A 78 20.21 -6.19 7.86
CA PHE A 78 19.80 -7.43 7.19
C PHE A 78 21.00 -8.32 6.87
N ASN A 79 22.09 -7.74 6.35
CA ASN A 79 23.31 -8.47 6.02
C ASN A 79 23.93 -9.16 7.25
N ALA A 80 23.85 -8.56 8.44
CA ALA A 80 24.29 -9.18 9.68
C ALA A 80 23.49 -10.46 10.04
N THR A 81 22.27 -10.61 9.52
CA THR A 81 21.41 -11.79 9.70
C THR A 81 21.44 -12.75 8.50
N GLY A 82 22.32 -12.52 7.51
CA GLY A 82 22.42 -13.33 6.30
C GLY A 82 21.27 -13.11 5.31
N ARG A 83 20.59 -11.96 5.40
CA ARG A 83 19.52 -11.51 4.49
C ARG A 83 19.96 -10.22 3.80
N THR A 84 19.30 -9.82 2.72
CA THR A 84 19.58 -8.56 2.02
C THR A 84 18.27 -7.93 1.57
N LEU A 85 18.17 -6.60 1.59
CA LEU A 85 17.03 -5.89 1.02
C LEU A 85 17.06 -5.90 -0.51
N SER A 86 18.16 -6.31 -1.15
CA SER A 86 18.19 -6.55 -2.60
C SER A 86 17.44 -7.82 -3.01
N ASP A 87 17.12 -8.70 -2.06
CA ASP A 87 16.26 -9.86 -2.28
C ASP A 87 14.78 -9.43 -2.22
N ASP A 88 14.05 -9.71 -3.29
CA ASP A 88 12.66 -9.26 -3.45
C ASP A 88 11.73 -9.77 -2.34
N GLU A 89 11.94 -11.01 -1.87
CA GLU A 89 11.16 -11.61 -0.78
C GLU A 89 11.40 -10.86 0.53
N THR A 90 12.67 -10.62 0.86
CA THR A 90 13.08 -9.87 2.06
C THR A 90 12.58 -8.42 2.01
N ALA A 91 12.69 -7.75 0.85
CA ALA A 91 12.18 -6.39 0.65
C ALA A 91 10.65 -6.32 0.77
N ALA A 92 9.93 -7.32 0.26
CA ALA A 92 8.48 -7.42 0.41
C ALA A 92 8.08 -7.60 1.88
N ALA A 93 8.71 -8.53 2.59
CA ALA A 93 8.47 -8.77 4.01
C ALA A 93 8.74 -7.52 4.86
N TYR A 94 9.83 -6.80 4.57
CA TYR A 94 10.17 -5.54 5.24
C TYR A 94 9.07 -4.48 5.03
N ARG A 95 8.61 -4.27 3.79
CA ARG A 95 7.52 -3.30 3.49
C ARG A 95 6.20 -3.68 4.16
N ILE A 96 5.83 -4.96 4.15
CA ILE A 96 4.63 -5.45 4.85
C ILE A 96 4.72 -5.16 6.35
N THR A 97 5.89 -5.39 6.95
CA THR A 97 6.11 -5.15 8.38
C THR A 97 5.98 -3.67 8.71
N LEU A 98 6.54 -2.77 7.89
CA LEU A 98 6.36 -1.33 8.08
C LEU A 98 4.89 -0.90 7.94
N GLY A 99 4.14 -1.49 7.02
CA GLY A 99 2.69 -1.26 6.89
C GLY A 99 1.94 -1.65 8.17
N LEU A 100 2.25 -2.80 8.75
CA LEU A 100 1.65 -3.25 10.02
C LEU A 100 1.94 -2.29 11.17
N VAL A 101 3.17 -1.75 11.23
CA VAL A 101 3.53 -0.74 12.23
C VAL A 101 2.72 0.55 12.03
N GLN A 102 2.52 0.97 10.77
CA GLN A 102 1.70 2.14 10.46
C GLN A 102 0.23 1.95 10.89
N ASP A 103 -0.35 0.78 10.64
CA ASP A 103 -1.70 0.44 11.09
C ASP A 103 -1.81 0.39 12.63
N THR A 104 -0.77 -0.11 13.29
CA THR A 104 -0.69 -0.13 14.75
C THR A 104 -0.67 1.29 15.32
N LEU A 105 0.08 2.20 14.71
CA LEU A 105 0.08 3.62 15.09
C LEU A 105 -1.27 4.28 14.86
N HIS A 106 -1.99 3.90 13.80
CA HIS A 106 -3.36 4.36 13.58
C HIS A 106 -4.29 3.93 14.71
N GLY A 107 -4.22 2.66 15.12
CA GLY A 107 -4.97 2.15 16.28
C GLY A 107 -4.56 2.81 17.60
N ALA A 108 -3.28 3.11 17.78
CA ALA A 108 -2.77 3.78 18.98
C ALA A 108 -3.29 5.22 19.10
N THR A 109 -3.41 5.95 17.99
CA THR A 109 -4.04 7.28 17.99
C THR A 109 -5.54 7.19 18.24
N ALA A 110 -6.23 6.20 17.69
CA ALA A 110 -7.65 5.97 17.99
C ALA A 110 -7.90 5.61 19.47
N SER A 111 -6.86 5.17 20.19
CA SER A 111 -6.89 4.83 21.61
C SER A 111 -6.31 5.93 22.51
N ASP A 112 -6.04 7.13 21.98
CA ASP A 112 -5.41 8.26 22.67
C ASP A 112 -4.04 7.96 23.32
N ILE A 113 -3.33 6.91 22.85
CA ILE A 113 -1.98 6.55 23.33
C ILE A 113 -0.92 7.47 22.70
N VAL A 114 -1.13 7.83 21.43
CA VAL A 114 -0.22 8.66 20.62
C VAL A 114 -1.03 9.80 20.03
N THR A 115 -0.53 11.03 20.12
CA THR A 115 -1.24 12.18 19.53
C THR A 115 -1.23 12.11 18.00
N GLU A 116 -2.16 12.81 17.37
CA GLU A 116 -2.25 12.92 15.91
C GLU A 116 -0.94 13.46 15.29
N GLU A 117 -0.35 14.49 15.92
CA GLU A 117 0.92 15.10 15.50
C GLU A 117 2.11 14.13 15.62
N GLN A 118 2.16 13.34 16.70
CA GLN A 118 3.17 12.31 16.88
C GLN A 118 3.02 11.21 15.83
N ARG A 119 1.78 10.81 15.52
CA ARG A 119 1.50 9.84 14.46
C ARG A 119 1.97 10.35 13.11
N GLU A 120 1.67 11.60 12.77
CA GLU A 120 2.07 12.19 11.49
C GLU A 120 3.59 12.22 11.35
N THR A 121 4.30 12.61 12.40
CA THR A 121 5.77 12.61 12.43
C THR A 121 6.34 11.20 12.22
N LEU A 122 5.78 10.20 12.91
CA LEU A 122 6.19 8.80 12.78
C LEU A 122 5.83 8.23 11.40
N ALA A 123 4.69 8.62 10.82
CA ALA A 123 4.27 8.19 9.50
C ALA A 123 5.21 8.72 8.41
N ILE A 124 5.68 9.96 8.52
CA ILE A 124 6.68 10.53 7.61
C ILE A 124 7.98 9.73 7.68
N LEU A 125 8.42 9.38 8.89
CA LEU A 125 9.63 8.58 9.09
C LEU A 125 9.48 7.16 8.52
N LEU A 126 8.36 6.49 8.80
CA LEU A 126 8.06 5.16 8.26
C LEU A 126 7.95 5.16 6.73
N ALA A 127 7.37 6.21 6.15
CA ALA A 127 7.32 6.39 4.70
C ALA A 127 8.73 6.49 4.10
N GLY A 128 9.62 7.29 4.71
CA GLY A 128 11.03 7.35 4.31
C GLY A 128 11.75 6.00 4.43
N MET A 129 11.47 5.24 5.49
CA MET A 129 12.02 3.89 5.66
C MET A 129 11.48 2.88 4.65
N SER A 130 10.23 3.03 4.19
CA SER A 130 9.62 2.13 3.20
C SER A 130 10.23 2.26 1.80
N GLU A 131 10.80 3.43 1.50
CA GLU A 131 11.52 3.72 0.25
C GLU A 131 12.95 3.19 0.27
N ALA A 132 13.50 2.87 1.45
CA ALA A 132 14.88 2.42 1.62
C ALA A 132 15.30 1.25 0.71
N PRO A 133 14.50 0.18 0.51
CA PRO A 133 14.87 -0.91 -0.40
C PRO A 133 15.02 -0.50 -1.87
N ARG A 134 14.46 0.66 -2.29
CA ARG A 134 14.64 1.18 -3.66
C ARG A 134 15.98 1.91 -3.84
N HIS A 135 16.71 2.12 -2.75
CA HIS A 135 17.96 2.88 -2.70
C HIS A 135 19.18 2.02 -2.35
N VAL A 136 18.98 0.71 -2.15
CA VAL A 136 20.03 -0.32 -2.02
C VAL A 136 20.37 -0.84 -3.42
#